data_AF-A0A0J0XJG7-F1
#
_entry.id   AF-A0A0J0XJG7-F1
#
_cell.length_a   1.000
_cell.length_b   1.000
_cell.length_c   1.000
_cell.angle_alpha   90.00
_cell.angle_beta   90.00
_cell.angle_gamma   90.00
#
_symmetry.space_group_name_H-M   'P 1'
#
loop_
_entity.id
_entity.type
_entity.pdbx_description
1 polymer ?
#
loop_
_entity_poly.entity_id
_entity_poly.type
_entity_poly.pdbx_seq_one_letter_code
_entity_poly.pdbx_strand_id
1 'polypeptide(L)'
;MLRTLALAVLAATAAAQASFSITTPPALVACQPSRVSWTGGVPPYILSIIPGGQPGAAALKDLDTNLNVMQYTWNTDVVGGTHLTFKIVDKNGDIAYSAPITVQAGSSDDCLKPGASKPPQPSSPAATGGQPAGSGSAAASGSGSASAASASRPAASATPSGSAAFAPAAPVAAVVAVAGAALLF
;
A
#
# COMPACT_ATOMS: atom_id res chain seq x y z
N MET A 1 -37.17 -31.21 -51.75
CA MET A 1 -35.75 -30.91 -51.48
C MET A 1 -35.72 -29.71 -50.54
N LEU A 2 -35.73 -29.96 -49.22
CA LEU A 2 -35.96 -28.95 -48.20
C LEU A 2 -34.63 -28.33 -47.77
N ARG A 3 -34.49 -27.02 -48.00
CA ARG A 3 -33.34 -26.18 -47.68
C ARG A 3 -33.13 -26.11 -46.16
N THR A 4 -31.99 -26.59 -45.67
CA THR A 4 -31.55 -26.37 -44.28
C THR A 4 -30.42 -25.33 -44.24
N LEU A 5 -30.80 -24.06 -44.10
CA LEU A 5 -29.90 -23.00 -43.65
C LEU A 5 -29.97 -22.99 -42.11
N ALA A 6 -29.02 -23.63 -41.42
CA ALA A 6 -28.89 -23.49 -39.98
C ALA A 6 -27.97 -22.31 -39.69
N LEU A 7 -28.56 -21.18 -39.28
CA LEU A 7 -27.83 -20.02 -38.76
C LEU A 7 -27.07 -20.45 -37.49
N ALA A 8 -25.75 -20.36 -37.54
CA ALA A 8 -24.91 -20.47 -36.36
C ALA A 8 -25.15 -19.24 -35.47
N VAL A 9 -25.89 -19.41 -34.38
CA VAL A 9 -26.02 -18.39 -33.32
C VAL A 9 -24.71 -18.36 -32.56
N LEU A 10 -23.83 -17.39 -32.88
CA LEU A 10 -22.75 -16.99 -31.99
C LEU A 10 -23.39 -16.28 -30.79
N ALA A 11 -23.63 -17.01 -29.71
CA ALA A 11 -23.95 -16.42 -28.42
C ALA A 11 -22.69 -15.73 -27.89
N ALA A 12 -22.50 -14.46 -28.26
CA ALA A 12 -21.54 -13.59 -27.60
C ALA A 12 -22.05 -13.34 -26.18
N THR A 13 -21.61 -14.15 -25.22
CA THR A 13 -21.76 -13.83 -23.80
C THR A 13 -20.87 -12.64 -23.50
N ALA A 14 -21.38 -11.44 -23.71
CA ALA A 14 -20.82 -10.22 -23.15
C ALA A 14 -21.02 -10.31 -21.63
N ALA A 15 -20.07 -10.95 -20.94
CA ALA A 15 -19.96 -10.81 -19.51
C ALA A 15 -19.81 -9.31 -19.24
N ALA A 16 -20.79 -8.72 -18.57
CA ALA A 16 -20.78 -7.32 -18.18
C ALA A 16 -19.45 -7.05 -17.48
N GLN A 17 -18.54 -6.34 -18.15
CA GLN A 17 -17.26 -5.97 -17.59
C GLN A 17 -17.54 -4.88 -16.55
N ALA A 18 -17.85 -5.30 -15.32
CA ALA A 18 -17.75 -4.40 -14.19
C ALA A 18 -16.34 -3.82 -14.24
N SER A 19 -16.24 -2.49 -14.34
CA SER A 19 -14.97 -1.79 -14.46
C SER A 19 -14.02 -2.24 -13.36
N PHE A 20 -12.89 -2.84 -13.74
CA PHE A 20 -11.90 -3.31 -12.77
C PHE A 20 -11.26 -2.10 -12.10
N SER A 21 -11.54 -1.92 -10.82
CA SER A 21 -11.17 -0.72 -10.08
C SER A 21 -10.94 -1.03 -8.61
N ILE A 22 -10.03 -0.31 -7.99
CA ILE A 22 -9.62 -0.46 -6.59
C ILE A 22 -10.01 0.79 -5.80
N THR A 23 -10.69 0.57 -4.69
CA THR A 23 -11.13 1.59 -3.73
C THR A 23 -10.33 1.43 -2.44
N THR A 24 -9.68 2.51 -2.05
CA THR A 24 -8.84 2.59 -0.86
C THR A 24 -9.39 3.64 0.10
N PRO A 25 -9.06 3.56 1.40
CA PRO A 25 -9.33 4.64 2.33
C PRO A 25 -8.64 5.93 1.90
N PRO A 26 -9.18 7.10 2.25
CA PRO A 26 -8.60 8.39 1.88
C PRO A 26 -7.25 8.65 2.54
N ALA A 27 -6.97 7.99 3.67
CA ALA A 27 -5.70 8.06 4.38
C ALA A 27 -5.36 6.69 4.98
N LEU A 28 -4.07 6.39 5.02
CA LEU A 28 -3.50 5.26 5.73
C LEU A 28 -2.78 5.78 6.96
N VAL A 29 -2.80 5.06 8.07
CA VAL A 29 -2.05 5.42 9.28
C VAL A 29 -1.12 4.27 9.60
N ALA A 30 0.15 4.59 9.85
CA ALA A 30 1.13 3.58 10.22
C ALA A 30 0.66 2.77 11.43
N CYS A 31 0.84 1.46 11.37
CA CYS A 31 0.44 0.49 12.38
C CYS A 31 -1.07 0.38 12.66
N GLN A 32 -1.92 0.91 11.79
CA GLN A 32 -3.36 0.71 11.85
C GLN A 32 -3.87 -0.18 10.70
N PRO A 33 -4.87 -1.03 10.97
CA PRO A 33 -5.50 -1.84 9.94
C PRO A 33 -6.28 -0.94 8.97
N SER A 34 -6.02 -1.11 7.68
CA SER A 34 -6.67 -0.40 6.59
C SER A 34 -7.28 -1.42 5.62
N ARG A 35 -8.56 -1.23 5.29
CA ARG A 35 -9.28 -2.11 4.37
C ARG A 35 -9.19 -1.56 2.95
N VAL A 36 -8.65 -2.37 2.05
CA VAL A 36 -8.63 -2.12 0.62
C VAL A 36 -9.68 -3.00 -0.04
N SER A 37 -10.42 -2.48 -1.00
CA SER A 37 -11.45 -3.23 -1.71
C SER A 37 -11.41 -2.95 -3.21
N TRP A 38 -11.94 -3.83 -4.03
CA TRP A 38 -12.01 -3.64 -5.47
C TRP A 38 -13.31 -4.20 -6.04
N THR A 39 -13.61 -3.83 -7.28
CA THR A 39 -14.77 -4.29 -8.04
C THR A 39 -14.31 -4.75 -9.42
N GLY A 40 -15.03 -5.69 -10.03
CA GLY A 40 -14.63 -6.29 -11.31
C GLY A 40 -13.45 -7.26 -11.21
N GLY A 41 -12.96 -7.69 -12.38
CA GLY A 41 -11.88 -8.67 -12.51
C GLY A 41 -12.30 -10.12 -12.21
N VAL A 42 -11.38 -11.05 -12.43
CA VAL A 42 -11.57 -12.49 -12.20
C VAL A 42 -10.53 -13.03 -11.20
N PRO A 43 -10.95 -13.71 -10.12
CA PRO A 43 -10.02 -14.30 -9.16
C PRO A 43 -9.21 -15.47 -9.77
N PRO A 44 -8.04 -15.81 -9.21
CA PRO A 44 -7.41 -15.16 -8.06
C PRO A 44 -6.78 -13.81 -8.38
N TYR A 45 -6.75 -12.92 -7.39
CA TYR A 45 -6.10 -11.61 -7.49
C TYR A 45 -4.75 -11.59 -6.79
N ILE A 46 -3.82 -10.81 -7.34
CA ILE A 46 -2.53 -10.47 -6.76
C ILE A 46 -2.58 -9.01 -6.33
N LEU A 47 -2.44 -8.75 -5.02
CA LEU A 47 -2.44 -7.41 -4.45
C LEU A 47 -1.03 -7.03 -3.98
N SER A 48 -0.54 -5.90 -4.46
CA SER A 48 0.80 -5.40 -4.19
C SER A 48 0.80 -3.89 -3.98
N ILE A 49 1.86 -3.39 -3.37
CA ILE A 49 2.11 -1.97 -3.11
C ILE A 49 3.31 -1.55 -3.95
N ILE A 50 3.17 -0.46 -4.70
CA ILE A 50 4.23 0.17 -5.50
C ILE A 50 4.45 1.62 -5.01
N PRO A 51 5.58 2.26 -5.38
CA PRO A 51 5.76 3.69 -5.11
C PRO A 51 4.61 4.53 -5.67
N GLY A 52 4.19 5.52 -4.89
CA GLY A 52 3.04 6.37 -5.22
C GLY A 52 3.17 7.03 -6.58
N GLY A 53 2.15 6.88 -7.43
CA GLY A 53 2.12 7.53 -8.75
C GLY A 53 3.13 6.99 -9.76
N GLN A 54 3.68 5.79 -9.54
CA GLN A 54 4.65 5.16 -10.45
C GLN A 54 4.12 3.81 -10.98
N PRO A 55 3.14 3.81 -11.92
CA PRO A 55 2.67 2.58 -12.55
C PRO A 55 3.83 1.81 -13.20
N GLY A 56 3.90 0.50 -12.96
CA GLY A 56 4.95 -0.36 -13.52
C GLY A 56 6.27 -0.38 -12.73
N ALA A 57 6.41 0.43 -11.68
CA ALA A 57 7.53 0.32 -10.76
C ALA A 57 7.53 -1.05 -10.04
N ALA A 58 8.71 -1.43 -9.53
CA ALA A 58 8.86 -2.61 -8.70
C ALA A 58 7.96 -2.51 -7.46
N ALA A 59 7.35 -3.63 -7.07
CA ALA A 59 6.57 -3.69 -5.84
C ALA A 59 7.49 -3.41 -4.65
N LEU A 60 7.09 -2.46 -3.81
CA LEU A 60 7.66 -2.26 -2.49
C LEU A 60 7.35 -3.46 -1.59
N LYS A 61 6.13 -4.01 -1.74
CA LYS A 61 5.65 -5.15 -0.99
C LYS A 61 4.52 -5.87 -1.72
N ASP A 62 4.55 -7.19 -1.69
CA ASP A 62 3.40 -8.03 -2.05
C ASP A 62 2.58 -8.33 -0.80
N LEU A 63 1.28 -8.03 -0.86
CA LEU A 63 0.37 -8.26 0.27
C LEU A 63 -0.20 -9.67 0.25
N ASP A 64 -0.63 -10.10 -0.94
CA ASP A 64 -1.15 -11.45 -1.18
C ASP A 64 -1.14 -11.74 -2.69
N THR A 65 -0.95 -13.00 -3.06
CA THR A 65 -0.87 -13.45 -4.46
C THR A 65 -2.00 -14.41 -4.87
N ASN A 66 -2.92 -14.74 -3.96
CA ASN A 66 -4.00 -15.70 -4.19
C ASN A 66 -5.33 -15.29 -3.53
N LEU A 67 -5.76 -14.05 -3.77
CA LEU A 67 -7.02 -13.57 -3.21
C LEU A 67 -8.22 -14.03 -4.03
N ASN A 68 -9.18 -14.69 -3.40
CA ASN A 68 -10.46 -15.10 -4.01
C ASN A 68 -11.64 -14.23 -3.53
N VAL A 69 -11.34 -13.16 -2.80
CA VAL A 69 -12.27 -12.17 -2.25
C VAL A 69 -12.01 -10.82 -2.91
N MET A 70 -12.91 -9.86 -2.72
CA MET A 70 -12.78 -8.51 -3.30
C MET A 70 -12.35 -7.44 -2.28
N GLN A 71 -11.73 -7.88 -1.19
CA GLN A 71 -11.32 -7.04 -0.08
C GLN A 71 -10.12 -7.65 0.64
N TYR A 72 -9.25 -6.79 1.17
CA TYR A 72 -8.09 -7.18 1.95
C TYR A 72 -7.86 -6.18 3.07
N THR A 73 -7.59 -6.68 4.29
CA THR A 73 -7.23 -5.83 5.42
C THR A 73 -5.72 -5.90 5.62
N TRP A 74 -5.06 -4.77 5.42
CA TRP A 74 -3.64 -4.63 5.60
C TRP A 74 -3.32 -3.87 6.89
N ASN A 75 -2.46 -4.43 7.74
CA ASN A 75 -1.84 -3.69 8.83
C ASN A 75 -0.69 -2.87 8.24
N THR A 76 -0.87 -1.56 8.13
CA THR A 76 0.07 -0.63 7.47
C THR A 76 1.45 -0.65 8.12
N ASP A 77 2.32 -1.55 7.66
CA ASP A 77 3.69 -1.74 8.16
C ASP A 77 4.71 -0.87 7.43
N VAL A 78 4.30 0.34 7.05
CA VAL A 78 5.14 1.33 6.35
C VAL A 78 5.19 2.61 7.18
N VAL A 79 6.36 3.24 7.20
CA VAL A 79 6.58 4.50 7.92
C VAL A 79 5.71 5.62 7.37
N GLY A 80 5.24 6.50 8.27
CA GLY A 80 4.55 7.74 7.89
C GLY A 80 5.39 8.61 6.95
N GLY A 81 4.73 9.34 6.06
CA GLY A 81 5.34 10.15 5.01
C GLY A 81 5.60 9.39 3.70
N THR A 82 5.38 8.07 3.67
CA THR A 82 5.58 7.28 2.44
C THR A 82 4.38 7.43 1.51
N HIS A 83 4.65 7.70 0.21
CA HIS A 83 3.65 7.70 -0.85
C HIS A 83 3.55 6.34 -1.51
N LEU A 84 2.36 5.76 -1.51
CA LEU A 84 2.10 4.40 -1.98
C LEU A 84 0.96 4.40 -2.99
N THR A 85 0.99 3.42 -3.89
CA THR A 85 -0.13 3.07 -4.75
C THR A 85 -0.37 1.57 -4.64
N PHE A 86 -1.61 1.16 -4.40
CA PHE A 86 -2.00 -0.24 -4.52
C PHE A 86 -2.16 -0.61 -5.99
N LYS A 87 -1.53 -1.70 -6.37
CA LYS A 87 -1.67 -2.37 -7.66
C LYS A 87 -2.33 -3.72 -7.43
N ILE A 88 -3.42 -3.98 -8.14
CA ILE A 88 -4.06 -5.28 -8.17
C ILE A 88 -4.06 -5.84 -9.59
N VAL A 89 -3.72 -7.12 -9.71
CA VAL A 89 -3.72 -7.87 -10.97
C VAL A 89 -4.67 -9.05 -10.81
N ASP A 90 -5.53 -9.28 -11.79
CA ASP A 90 -6.45 -10.41 -11.79
C ASP A 90 -5.86 -11.63 -12.53
N LYS A 91 -6.60 -12.75 -12.56
CA LYS A 91 -6.18 -13.97 -13.25
C LYS A 91 -5.94 -13.78 -14.75
N ASN A 92 -6.70 -12.87 -15.37
CA ASN A 92 -6.66 -12.60 -16.79
C ASN A 92 -5.49 -11.67 -17.18
N GLY A 93 -4.81 -11.10 -16.18
CA GLY A 93 -3.73 -10.13 -16.35
C GLY A 93 -4.23 -8.69 -16.44
N ASP A 94 -5.51 -8.44 -16.19
CA ASP A 94 -6.05 -7.09 -16.07
C ASP A 94 -5.50 -6.43 -14.81
N ILE A 95 -5.17 -5.14 -14.91
CA ILE A 95 -4.51 -4.39 -13.84
C ILE A 95 -5.36 -3.18 -13.46
N ALA A 96 -5.54 -2.97 -12.16
CA ALA A 96 -6.09 -1.75 -11.62
C ALA A 96 -5.13 -1.11 -10.60
N TYR A 97 -5.14 0.22 -10.56
CA TYR A 97 -4.34 1.03 -9.67
C TYR A 97 -5.22 1.97 -8.86
N SER A 98 -4.83 2.18 -7.61
CA SER A 98 -5.44 3.23 -6.77
C SER A 98 -4.78 4.58 -7.05
N ALA A 99 -5.44 5.65 -6.60
CA ALA A 99 -4.78 6.94 -6.50
C ALA A 99 -3.57 6.85 -5.54
N PRO A 100 -2.55 7.71 -5.67
CA PRO A 100 -1.46 7.79 -4.70
C PRO A 100 -1.99 8.19 -3.31
N ILE A 101 -1.55 7.50 -2.27
CA ILE A 101 -1.97 7.72 -0.88
C ILE A 101 -0.73 7.97 -0.03
N THR A 102 -0.81 8.95 0.87
CA THR A 102 0.24 9.24 1.84
C THR A 102 -0.07 8.54 3.15
N VAL A 103 0.87 7.74 3.65
CA VAL A 103 0.78 7.15 4.99
C VAL A 103 1.00 8.24 6.02
N GLN A 104 0.09 8.38 6.97
CA GLN A 104 0.22 9.28 8.12
C GLN A 104 0.99 8.58 9.24
N ALA A 105 1.71 9.37 10.03
CA ALA A 105 2.36 8.86 11.23
C ALA A 105 1.30 8.28 12.20
N GLY A 106 1.58 7.10 12.75
CA GLY A 106 0.77 6.47 13.79
C GLY A 106 1.24 6.84 15.19
N SER A 107 0.48 6.43 16.20
CA SER A 107 0.85 6.62 17.61
C SER A 107 1.84 5.58 18.14
N SER A 108 2.14 4.55 17.35
CA SER A 108 3.00 3.41 17.70
C SER A 108 3.77 2.92 16.47
N ASP A 109 4.97 2.39 16.67
CA ASP A 109 5.83 1.81 15.63
C ASP A 109 5.92 0.28 15.69
N ASP A 110 5.00 -0.37 16.42
CA ASP A 110 5.06 -1.81 16.69
C ASP A 110 4.99 -2.68 15.43
N CYS A 111 4.29 -2.21 14.39
CA CYS A 111 4.22 -2.87 13.09
C CYS A 111 5.48 -2.69 12.23
N LEU A 112 6.31 -1.68 12.52
CA LEU A 112 7.54 -1.38 11.78
C LEU A 112 8.73 -2.21 12.28
N LYS A 113 8.55 -2.89 13.41
CA LYS A 113 9.55 -3.83 13.95
C LYS A 113 9.61 -5.07 13.05
N PRO A 114 10.81 -5.55 12.69
CA PRO A 114 10.96 -6.78 11.92
C PRO A 114 10.25 -7.95 12.63
N GLY A 115 9.25 -8.55 11.97
CA GLY A 115 8.53 -9.73 12.48
C GLY A 115 7.06 -9.52 12.90
N ALA A 116 6.51 -8.31 12.81
CA ALA A 116 5.11 -8.04 13.18
C ALA A 116 4.06 -8.42 12.11
N SER A 117 4.48 -8.98 10.97
CA SER A 117 3.60 -9.26 9.83
C SER A 117 2.85 -10.59 9.98
N LYS A 118 1.88 -10.67 10.91
CA LYS A 118 0.81 -11.67 10.81
C LYS A 118 -0.53 -11.05 11.22
N PRO A 119 -1.56 -11.07 10.35
CA PRO A 119 -2.88 -10.62 10.74
C PRO A 119 -3.43 -11.51 11.87
N PRO A 120 -4.08 -10.94 12.90
CA PRO A 120 -4.83 -11.73 13.86
C PRO A 120 -5.97 -12.46 13.12
N GLN A 121 -5.93 -13.79 13.15
CA GLN A 121 -7.03 -14.65 12.71
C GLN A 121 -8.25 -14.37 13.60
N PRO A 122 -9.48 -14.25 13.07
CA PRO A 122 -10.67 -14.07 13.90
C PRO A 122 -10.92 -15.34 14.74
N SER A 123 -10.70 -15.24 16.05
CA SER A 123 -11.17 -16.22 17.02
C SER A 123 -12.68 -16.05 17.21
N SER A 124 -13.48 -17.05 16.82
CA SER A 124 -14.91 -17.10 17.18
C SER A 124 -15.10 -17.05 18.71
N PRO A 125 -16.19 -16.44 19.21
CA PRO A 125 -16.44 -16.34 20.64
C PRO A 125 -16.97 -17.67 21.18
N ALA A 126 -16.37 -18.16 22.27
CA ALA A 126 -16.93 -19.25 23.06
C ALA A 126 -17.01 -18.84 24.54
N ALA A 127 -18.27 -18.65 24.96
CA ALA A 127 -18.88 -18.86 26.27
C ALA A 127 -18.22 -18.28 27.55
N THR A 128 -19.01 -17.39 28.15
CA THR A 128 -19.05 -16.94 29.53
C THR A 128 -19.05 -18.08 30.56
N GLY A 129 -18.21 -17.97 31.59
CA GLY A 129 -18.27 -18.75 32.84
C GLY A 129 -17.41 -18.07 33.91
N GLY A 130 -18.04 -17.63 35.01
CA GLY A 130 -17.52 -16.60 35.91
C GLY A 130 -16.61 -17.02 37.08
N GLN A 131 -15.87 -16.00 37.56
CA GLN A 131 -15.55 -15.59 38.96
C GLN A 131 -14.96 -16.61 39.98
N PRO A 132 -14.36 -16.14 41.11
CA PRO A 132 -13.46 -14.99 41.33
C PRO A 132 -12.26 -15.31 42.28
N ALA A 133 -11.55 -14.25 42.69
CA ALA A 133 -10.83 -14.05 43.96
C ALA A 133 -9.30 -14.28 44.01
N GLY A 134 -8.61 -13.26 44.55
CA GLY A 134 -7.20 -13.31 44.92
C GLY A 134 -6.60 -11.92 45.17
N SER A 135 -7.03 -11.26 46.25
CA SER A 135 -6.35 -10.07 46.80
C SER A 135 -4.90 -10.39 47.18
N GLY A 136 -4.00 -9.43 46.98
CA GLY A 136 -2.63 -9.50 47.46
C GLY A 136 -1.93 -8.14 47.34
N SER A 137 -2.25 -7.23 48.26
CA SER A 137 -1.39 -6.07 48.53
C SER A 137 -0.17 -6.53 49.35
N ALA A 138 1.03 -6.18 48.90
CA ALA A 138 2.18 -6.03 49.78
C ALA A 138 3.14 -4.99 49.19
N ALA A 139 3.30 -3.89 49.93
CA ALA A 139 4.33 -2.89 49.73
C ALA A 139 5.66 -3.40 50.31
N ALA A 140 6.80 -2.97 49.75
CA ALA A 140 8.00 -2.70 50.51
C ALA A 140 8.99 -1.83 49.71
N SER A 141 9.32 -0.69 50.31
CA SER A 141 10.34 0.26 49.92
C SER A 141 11.76 -0.33 50.07
N GLY A 142 12.70 0.18 49.26
CA GLY A 142 14.13 -0.03 49.46
C GLY A 142 14.94 1.10 48.82
N SER A 143 15.33 2.08 49.62
CA SER A 143 16.32 3.11 49.27
C SER A 143 17.71 2.51 49.07
N GLY A 144 18.48 3.07 48.15
CA GLY A 144 19.90 2.79 47.99
C GLY A 144 20.57 3.82 47.07
N SER A 145 20.92 4.97 47.65
CA SER A 145 21.79 5.99 47.03
C SER A 145 23.23 5.48 46.91
N ALA A 146 23.90 5.72 45.79
CA ALA A 146 25.32 6.09 45.77
C ALA A 146 25.74 6.70 44.41
N SER A 147 26.46 7.79 44.53
CA SER A 147 26.87 8.76 43.52
C SER A 147 28.22 8.43 42.86
N ALA A 148 28.44 8.94 41.64
CA ALA A 148 29.67 9.59 41.14
C ALA A 148 29.52 9.74 39.61
N ALA A 149 29.29 10.90 39.00
CA ALA A 149 30.06 12.15 38.92
C ALA A 149 31.37 12.05 38.11
N SER A 150 31.45 12.96 37.12
CA SER A 150 32.64 13.51 36.44
C SER A 150 33.04 12.83 35.12
N ALA A 151 33.44 13.53 34.05
CA ALA A 151 33.42 14.94 33.69
C ALA A 151 33.96 15.08 32.25
N SER A 152 33.52 16.13 31.54
CA SER A 152 34.29 16.92 30.55
C SER A 152 34.65 16.22 29.21
N ARG A 153 34.52 16.81 28.01
CA ARG A 153 34.74 18.19 27.53
C ARG A 153 33.94 18.47 26.22
N PRO A 154 33.79 19.75 25.83
CA PRO A 154 33.05 20.21 24.65
C PRO A 154 33.92 20.55 23.41
N ALA A 155 33.22 20.92 22.33
CA ALA A 155 33.64 21.78 21.19
C ALA A 155 34.65 21.19 20.19
N ALA A 156 34.66 21.51 18.90
CA ALA A 156 33.82 22.21 17.93
C ALA A 156 34.53 22.06 16.56
N SER A 157 34.07 22.80 15.55
CA SER A 157 34.67 23.05 14.23
C SER A 157 34.55 21.91 13.21
N ALA A 158 33.62 21.97 12.25
CA ALA A 158 33.49 22.88 11.11
C ALA A 158 34.43 22.52 9.95
N THR A 159 33.84 22.09 8.83
CA THR A 159 34.25 22.45 7.48
C THR A 159 33.06 22.26 6.53
N PRO A 160 32.50 23.34 5.96
CA PRO A 160 31.70 23.31 4.75
C PRO A 160 32.59 23.58 3.53
N SER A 161 32.58 22.68 2.54
CA SER A 161 33.02 22.91 1.16
C SER A 161 32.62 21.67 0.33
N GLY A 162 32.07 21.75 -0.87
CA GLY A 162 32.05 22.89 -1.77
C GLY A 162 30.80 22.93 -2.64
N SER A 163 30.45 24.16 -2.97
CA SER A 163 29.70 24.52 -4.16
C SER A 163 30.46 24.04 -5.40
N ALA A 164 29.77 23.31 -6.28
CA ALA A 164 30.08 23.29 -7.70
C ALA A 164 28.75 23.36 -8.45
N ALA A 165 28.29 24.61 -8.63
CA ALA A 165 27.40 24.95 -9.71
C ALA A 165 28.18 24.81 -11.02
N PHE A 166 27.73 23.95 -11.94
CA PHE A 166 28.11 24.03 -13.34
C PHE A 166 26.90 23.72 -14.23
N ALA A 167 26.42 24.81 -14.84
CA ALA A 167 25.81 24.96 -16.17
C ALA A 167 24.46 24.28 -16.50
N PRO A 168 23.40 25.07 -16.77
CA PRO A 168 22.40 24.73 -17.78
C PRO A 168 22.94 25.12 -19.16
N ALA A 169 23.07 24.17 -20.09
CA ALA A 169 23.42 24.46 -21.48
C ALA A 169 22.45 23.77 -22.46
N ALA A 170 21.77 24.65 -23.21
CA ALA A 170 21.09 24.46 -24.49
C ALA A 170 19.74 23.69 -24.55
N PRO A 171 18.62 24.40 -24.80
CA PRO A 171 17.51 23.82 -25.55
C PRO A 171 17.92 23.64 -27.01
N VAL A 172 17.87 22.41 -27.52
CA VAL A 172 17.89 22.18 -28.97
C VAL A 172 16.59 22.70 -29.57
N ALA A 173 16.75 23.73 -30.40
CA ALA A 173 15.70 24.34 -31.18
C ALA A 173 15.15 23.39 -32.24
N ALA A 174 13.83 23.49 -32.44
CA ALA A 174 13.13 23.57 -33.71
C ALA A 174 13.36 22.50 -34.80
N VAL A 175 12.29 21.73 -35.05
CA VAL A 175 11.81 21.37 -36.40
C VAL A 175 10.30 21.62 -36.37
N VAL A 176 9.79 22.80 -36.76
CA VAL A 176 9.35 23.18 -38.11
C VAL A 176 8.52 22.10 -38.83
N ALA A 177 7.21 22.11 -38.53
CA ALA A 177 6.12 22.45 -39.46
C ALA A 177 5.60 21.46 -40.53
N VAL A 178 4.26 21.58 -40.69
CA VAL A 178 3.39 21.53 -41.89
C VAL A 178 2.57 20.25 -42.17
N ALA A 179 1.32 20.54 -42.57
CA ALA A 179 0.28 19.74 -43.26
C ALA A 179 -0.64 18.94 -42.32
N GLY A 180 -1.92 19.27 -42.16
CA GLY A 180 -2.95 19.29 -43.22
C GLY A 180 -3.46 17.85 -43.39
N ALA A 181 -4.73 17.48 -43.27
CA ALA A 181 -5.93 18.15 -43.72
C ALA A 181 -7.17 17.64 -42.97
N ALA A 182 -8.19 18.50 -42.92
CA ALA A 182 -9.57 18.12 -42.71
C ALA A 182 -10.04 17.16 -43.82
N LEU A 183 -10.80 16.13 -43.45
CA LEU A 183 -11.74 15.48 -44.37
C LEU A 183 -13.07 15.29 -43.65
N LEU A 184 -14.00 16.13 -44.07
CA LEU A 184 -15.44 15.91 -44.01
C LEU A 184 -15.77 14.65 -44.81
N PHE A 185 -16.57 13.75 -44.23
CA PHE A 185 -17.75 13.13 -44.86
C PHE A 185 -18.65 12.57 -43.76
#